data_AF-A0AAD5GA41-F1
#
_entry.id   AF-A0AAD5GA41-F1
#
_cell.length_a   1.000
_cell.length_b   1.000
_cell.length_c   1.000
_cell.angle_alpha   90.00
_cell.angle_beta   90.00
_cell.angle_gamma   90.00
#
_symmetry.space_group_name_H-M   'P 1'
#
loop_
_entity.id
_entity.type
_entity.pdbx_description
1 polymer ?
#
loop_
_entity_poly.entity_id
_entity_poly.type
_entity_poly.pdbx_seq_one_letter_code
_entity_poly.pdbx_strand_id
1 'polypeptide(L)'
;MADLVPALIKQIQLARELCEKLRQIATKIRFIQIELKKFKQGEIKKGIKGIPEIGLDGKWLQLGITDCGLRVQRVESIFRTFKRFSFGKESGFLQFWECIKFDSEDIGFNLTLTDEILMSTQDNELEDYRRRCLQNRCRFVGLETNVGNWLAGRAAQTKIADHRTIHHVPNQEDQHSADIGGKGQLVLPVFYDLGAGNKLVGIIEYVTLEPKESYVEDFEQIHNLLKDEGLKSSYMGKMIRLVYDDEMIKFTLPLSAKCTDLHREVTKRFRELKHQKFRVEYDDTEGNRLPISSDEDLRVCMAESSSKGARFIRMCVLLSA
;
A
#
# COMPACT_ATOMS: atom_id res chain seq x y z
N MET A 1 -37.66 -30.29 -35.09
CA MET A 1 -37.13 -31.27 -34.12
C MET A 1 -35.84 -31.94 -34.59
N ALA A 2 -35.62 -32.16 -35.90
CA ALA A 2 -34.42 -32.83 -36.43
C ALA A 2 -33.09 -32.06 -36.24
N ASP A 3 -33.10 -30.72 -36.19
CA ASP A 3 -31.87 -29.91 -36.08
C ASP A 3 -31.42 -29.60 -34.64
N LEU A 4 -32.25 -29.89 -33.64
CA LEU A 4 -31.95 -29.62 -32.23
C LEU A 4 -31.06 -30.71 -31.62
N VAL A 5 -31.16 -31.95 -32.11
CA VAL A 5 -30.44 -33.10 -31.56
C VAL A 5 -28.93 -33.02 -31.86
N PRO A 6 -28.45 -32.70 -33.07
CA PRO A 6 -27.02 -32.57 -33.34
C PRO A 6 -26.36 -31.41 -32.58
N ALA A 7 -27.06 -30.29 -32.42
CA ALA A 7 -26.57 -29.14 -31.66
C ALA A 7 -26.40 -29.47 -30.17
N LEU A 8 -27.36 -30.19 -29.58
CA LEU A 8 -27.29 -30.64 -28.20
C LEU A 8 -26.15 -31.65 -27.97
N ILE A 9 -25.93 -32.57 -28.91
CA ILE A 9 -24.81 -33.54 -28.86
C ILE A 9 -23.45 -32.80 -28.87
N LYS A 10 -23.30 -31.77 -29.71
CA LYS A 10 -22.08 -30.97 -29.79
C LYS A 10 -21.81 -30.20 -28.50
N GLN A 11 -22.85 -29.64 -27.86
CA GLN A 11 -22.71 -28.97 -26.57
C GLN A 11 -22.34 -29.95 -25.44
N ILE A 12 -22.91 -31.16 -25.43
CA ILE A 12 -22.58 -32.19 -24.45
C ILE A 12 -21.12 -32.66 -24.60
N GLN A 13 -20.62 -32.81 -25.84
CA GLN A 13 -19.21 -33.13 -26.09
C GLN A 13 -18.28 -32.03 -25.61
N LEU A 14 -18.60 -30.76 -25.90
CA LEU A 14 -17.80 -29.63 -25.44
C LEU A 14 -17.76 -29.55 -23.91
N ALA A 15 -18.90 -29.78 -23.24
CA ALA A 15 -18.97 -29.80 -21.78
C ALA A 15 -18.16 -30.95 -21.17
N ARG A 16 -18.15 -32.13 -21.80
CA ARG A 16 -17.32 -33.27 -21.37
C ARG A 16 -15.83 -32.97 -21.49
N GLU A 17 -15.39 -32.37 -22.59
CA GLU A 17 -13.99 -31.96 -22.77
C GLU A 17 -13.58 -30.90 -21.75
N LEU A 18 -14.45 -29.93 -21.46
CA LEU A 18 -14.19 -28.91 -20.44
C LEU A 18 -14.06 -29.52 -19.04
N CYS A 19 -14.96 -30.42 -18.68
CA CYS A 19 -14.93 -31.14 -17.41
C CYS A 19 -13.64 -31.95 -17.25
N GLU A 20 -13.17 -32.60 -18.31
CA GLU A 20 -11.95 -33.39 -18.26
C GLU A 20 -10.70 -32.50 -18.12
N LYS A 21 -10.66 -31.35 -18.82
CA LYS A 21 -9.61 -30.33 -18.62
C LYS A 21 -9.61 -29.79 -17.20
N LEU A 22 -10.78 -29.52 -16.61
CA LEU A 22 -10.91 -29.05 -15.23
C LEU A 22 -10.44 -30.10 -14.22
N ARG A 23 -10.74 -31.38 -14.42
CA ARG A 23 -10.20 -32.48 -13.59
C ARG A 23 -8.68 -32.58 -13.68
N GLN A 24 -8.12 -32.45 -14.88
CA GLN A 24 -6.66 -32.45 -15.06
C GLN A 24 -6.01 -31.26 -14.34
N ILE A 25 -6.60 -30.07 -14.42
CA ILE A 25 -6.13 -28.88 -13.68
C ILE A 25 -6.22 -29.10 -12.17
N ALA A 26 -7.34 -29.63 -11.66
CA ALA A 26 -7.53 -29.89 -10.23
C ALA A 26 -6.51 -30.90 -9.69
N THR A 27 -6.22 -31.97 -10.43
CA THR A 27 -5.19 -32.96 -10.06
C THR A 27 -3.80 -32.32 -10.03
N LYS A 28 -3.50 -31.43 -10.99
CA LYS A 28 -2.22 -30.70 -11.04
C LYS A 28 -2.08 -29.69 -9.90
N ILE A 29 -3.14 -28.96 -9.54
CA ILE A 29 -3.17 -28.07 -8.37
C ILE A 29 -2.91 -28.86 -7.09
N ARG A 30 -3.53 -30.03 -6.94
CA ARG A 30 -3.34 -30.89 -5.78
C ARG A 30 -1.90 -31.39 -5.66
N PHE A 31 -1.27 -31.73 -6.78
CA PHE A 31 0.15 -32.09 -6.82
C PHE A 31 1.05 -30.92 -6.39
N ILE A 32 0.81 -29.71 -6.92
CA ILE A 32 1.55 -28.50 -6.53
C ILE A 32 1.38 -28.20 -5.03
N GLN A 33 0.18 -28.35 -4.47
CA GLN A 33 -0.09 -28.17 -3.05
C GLN A 33 0.68 -29.17 -2.17
N ILE A 34 0.79 -30.43 -2.61
CA ILE A 34 1.56 -31.47 -1.89
C ILE A 34 3.04 -31.12 -1.89
N GLU A 35 3.60 -30.74 -3.04
CA GLU A 35 5.02 -30.38 -3.15
C GLU A 35 5.35 -29.10 -2.39
N LEU A 36 4.46 -28.09 -2.39
CA LEU A 36 4.59 -26.90 -1.55
C LEU A 36 4.59 -27.24 -0.05
N LYS A 37 3.81 -28.24 0.37
CA LYS A 37 3.77 -28.69 1.77
C LYS A 37 5.08 -29.38 2.17
N LYS A 38 5.63 -30.24 1.31
CA LYS A 38 6.95 -30.87 1.51
C LYS A 38 8.09 -29.84 1.53
N PHE A 39 8.02 -28.82 0.67
CA PHE A 39 8.98 -27.72 0.68
C PHE A 39 8.93 -26.92 1.99
N LYS A 40 7.73 -26.58 2.49
CA LYS A 40 7.55 -25.90 3.78
C LYS A 40 8.03 -26.74 4.98
N GLN A 41 8.05 -28.06 4.86
CA GLN A 41 8.56 -28.98 5.89
C GLN A 41 10.07 -29.23 5.78
N GLY A 42 10.76 -28.59 4.84
CA GLY A 42 12.22 -28.70 4.69
C GLY A 42 12.70 -30.03 4.09
N GLU A 43 11.79 -30.83 3.54
CA GLU A 43 12.07 -32.17 3.02
C GLU A 43 12.72 -32.17 1.63
N ILE A 44 12.70 -31.03 0.93
CA ILE A 44 13.26 -30.91 -0.43
C ILE A 44 14.52 -30.03 -0.41
N LYS A 45 15.69 -30.68 -0.28
CA LYS A 45 17.01 -30.06 -0.52
C LYS A 45 17.50 -30.48 -1.91
N LYS A 46 17.39 -29.56 -2.89
CA LYS A 46 17.83 -29.62 -4.30
C LYS A 46 16.77 -30.11 -5.31
N GLY A 47 16.46 -29.21 -6.26
CA GLY A 47 16.08 -29.47 -7.64
C GLY A 47 14.83 -30.33 -7.89
N ILE A 48 13.72 -29.69 -8.26
CA ILE A 48 12.55 -30.39 -8.81
C ILE A 48 12.93 -30.94 -10.20
N LYS A 49 13.42 -32.18 -10.27
CA LYS A 49 13.58 -32.93 -11.52
C LYS A 49 12.31 -33.77 -11.71
N GLY A 50 11.52 -33.44 -12.74
CA GLY A 50 10.39 -34.29 -13.17
C GLY A 50 9.02 -33.61 -13.22
N ILE A 51 8.92 -32.37 -13.70
CA ILE A 51 7.63 -31.85 -14.16
C ILE A 51 7.39 -32.45 -15.57
N PRO A 52 6.28 -33.17 -15.83
CA PRO A 52 5.95 -33.63 -17.18
C PRO A 52 5.84 -32.41 -18.11
N GLU A 53 6.45 -32.47 -19.29
CA GLU A 53 6.41 -31.40 -20.30
C GLU A 53 4.97 -30.93 -20.52
N ILE A 54 4.66 -29.80 -19.92
CA ILE A 54 3.45 -29.06 -20.18
C ILE A 54 3.76 -28.32 -21.49
N GLY A 55 2.90 -28.45 -22.51
CA GLY A 55 2.95 -27.60 -23.72
C GLY A 55 2.64 -26.12 -23.44
N LEU A 56 3.05 -25.63 -22.27
CA LEU A 56 3.19 -24.23 -21.89
C LEU A 56 4.70 -24.07 -21.68
N ASP A 57 5.35 -23.32 -22.58
CA ASP A 57 6.79 -23.05 -22.59
C ASP A 57 7.34 -23.00 -21.14
N GLY A 58 8.16 -24.00 -20.78
CA GLY A 58 8.55 -24.33 -19.41
C GLY A 58 9.20 -23.17 -18.65
N LYS A 59 9.60 -22.13 -19.38
CA LYS A 59 10.03 -20.84 -18.86
C LYS A 59 8.97 -20.14 -18.00
N TRP A 60 7.69 -20.20 -18.38
CA TRP A 60 6.59 -19.53 -17.65
C TRP A 60 6.25 -20.20 -16.33
N LEU A 61 6.31 -21.53 -16.28
CA LEU A 61 6.07 -22.31 -15.06
C LEU A 61 7.22 -22.12 -14.07
N GLN A 62 8.47 -22.13 -14.55
CA GLN A 62 9.63 -21.84 -13.72
C GLN A 62 9.58 -20.42 -13.14
N LEU A 63 9.24 -19.42 -13.98
CA LEU A 63 9.07 -18.02 -13.58
C LEU A 63 7.94 -17.85 -12.56
N GLY A 64 6.77 -18.45 -12.79
CA GLY A 64 5.63 -18.39 -11.87
C GLY A 64 5.91 -19.07 -10.52
N ILE A 65 6.61 -20.21 -10.51
CA ILE A 65 7.02 -20.88 -9.27
C ILE A 65 8.06 -20.03 -8.51
N THR A 66 9.01 -19.41 -9.21
CA THR A 66 10.00 -18.52 -8.58
C THR A 66 9.37 -17.23 -8.04
N ASP A 67 8.40 -16.65 -8.73
CA ASP A 67 7.71 -15.43 -8.26
C ASP A 67 6.81 -15.73 -7.07
N CYS A 68 6.06 -16.85 -7.08
CA CYS A 68 5.32 -17.30 -5.91
C CYS A 68 6.23 -17.59 -4.71
N GLY A 69 7.38 -18.24 -4.92
CA GLY A 69 8.35 -18.51 -3.85
C GLY A 69 8.92 -17.23 -3.24
N LEU A 70 9.30 -16.26 -4.07
CA LEU A 70 9.79 -14.96 -3.62
C LEU A 70 8.70 -14.15 -2.90
N ARG A 71 7.45 -14.22 -3.36
CA ARG A 71 6.30 -13.57 -2.71
C ARG A 71 6.09 -14.13 -1.30
N VAL A 72 6.10 -15.45 -1.12
CA VAL A 72 5.98 -16.09 0.20
C VAL A 72 7.11 -15.63 1.13
N GLN A 73 8.36 -15.63 0.66
CA GLN A 73 9.50 -15.18 1.46
C GLN A 73 9.36 -13.72 1.93
N ARG A 74 8.84 -12.82 1.08
CA ARG A 74 8.64 -11.41 1.44
C ARG A 74 7.56 -11.23 2.49
N VAL A 75 6.46 -11.99 2.39
CA VAL A 75 5.39 -11.97 3.40
C VAL A 75 5.92 -12.51 4.73
N GLU A 76 6.71 -13.59 4.71
CA GLU A 76 7.37 -14.09 5.92
C GLU A 76 8.35 -13.09 6.54
N SER A 77 9.11 -12.34 5.72
CA SER A 77 9.94 -11.22 6.19
C SER A 77 9.13 -10.16 6.94
N ILE A 78 7.97 -9.78 6.41
CA ILE A 78 7.08 -8.81 7.06
C ILE A 78 6.58 -9.33 8.41
N PHE A 79 6.23 -10.62 8.51
CA PHE A 79 5.81 -11.19 9.79
C PHE A 79 6.96 -11.37 10.78
N ARG A 80 8.21 -11.51 10.33
CA ARG A 80 9.39 -11.38 11.20
C ARG A 80 9.56 -9.95 11.71
N THR A 81 9.35 -8.94 10.87
CA THR A 81 9.29 -7.53 11.30
C THR A 81 8.21 -7.35 12.38
N PHE A 82 7.01 -7.90 12.19
CA PHE A 82 5.93 -7.81 13.18
C PHE A 82 6.37 -8.36 14.52
N LYS A 83 6.91 -9.58 14.57
CA LYS A 83 7.34 -10.21 15.85
C LYS A 83 8.40 -9.42 16.62
N ARG A 84 9.11 -8.49 15.98
CA ARG A 84 10.13 -7.63 16.58
C ARG A 84 9.61 -6.22 16.92
N PHE A 85 8.40 -5.87 16.46
CA PHE A 85 7.77 -4.59 16.77
C PHE A 85 7.37 -4.53 18.25
N SER A 86 7.55 -3.37 18.86
CA SER A 86 7.21 -3.13 20.27
C SER A 86 6.14 -2.06 20.35
N PHE A 87 4.97 -2.43 20.87
CA PHE A 87 3.84 -1.51 21.10
C PHE A 87 4.08 -0.54 22.27
N GLY A 88 5.19 -0.66 23.01
CA GLY A 88 5.44 0.16 24.18
C GLY A 88 4.34 -0.03 25.24
N LYS A 89 3.67 1.05 25.63
CA LYS A 89 2.55 1.04 26.61
C LYS A 89 1.17 1.04 25.95
N GLU A 90 1.11 1.02 24.64
CA GLU A 90 -0.12 1.25 23.90
C GLU A 90 -0.82 -0.05 23.52
N SER A 91 -2.14 0.06 23.31
CA SER A 91 -2.93 -1.01 22.73
C SER A 91 -3.10 -0.79 21.23
N GLY A 92 -2.73 -1.78 20.44
CA GLY A 92 -2.82 -1.72 18.99
C GLY A 92 -2.52 -3.05 18.32
N PHE A 93 -2.56 -3.05 16.99
CA PHE A 93 -2.19 -4.21 16.21
C PHE A 93 -1.58 -3.83 14.85
N LEU A 94 -0.77 -4.74 14.31
CA LEU A 94 -0.24 -4.69 12.95
C LEU A 94 -0.96 -5.71 12.07
N GLN A 95 -1.44 -5.25 10.91
CA GLN A 95 -1.91 -6.12 9.84
C GLN A 95 -1.23 -5.79 8.51
N PHE A 96 -1.27 -6.74 7.57
CA PHE A 96 -0.65 -6.59 6.27
C PHE A 96 -1.65 -6.76 5.12
N TRP A 97 -1.65 -5.79 4.22
CA TRP A 97 -2.39 -5.80 2.97
C TRP A 97 -1.43 -6.17 1.84
N GLU A 98 -1.45 -7.43 1.43
CA GLU A 98 -0.60 -7.92 0.37
C GLU A 98 -1.04 -7.37 -1.00
N CYS A 99 -0.07 -6.89 -1.77
CA CYS A 99 -0.30 -6.38 -3.11
C CYS A 99 -0.20 -7.50 -4.14
N ILE A 100 -1.30 -7.75 -4.85
CA ILE A 100 -1.38 -8.69 -5.97
C ILE A 100 -1.54 -7.87 -7.25
N LYS A 101 -0.53 -7.93 -8.13
CA LYS A 101 -0.54 -7.26 -9.43
C LYS A 101 -1.31 -8.08 -10.48
N PHE A 102 -1.92 -7.38 -11.42
CA PHE A 102 -2.21 -7.92 -12.76
C PHE A 102 -1.01 -7.68 -13.69
N ASP A 103 -0.95 -8.39 -14.81
CA ASP A 103 0.21 -8.40 -15.73
C ASP A 103 0.59 -7.03 -16.33
N SER A 104 -0.19 -5.96 -16.11
CA SER A 104 0.17 -4.58 -16.46
C SER A 104 0.18 -3.67 -15.23
N GLU A 105 1.32 -3.01 -14.97
CA GLU A 105 1.50 -2.07 -13.84
C GLU A 105 0.60 -0.82 -13.93
N ASP A 106 0.00 -0.56 -15.09
CA ASP A 106 -0.78 0.65 -15.38
C ASP A 106 -2.23 0.60 -14.87
N ILE A 107 -2.75 -0.58 -14.51
CA ILE A 107 -4.17 -0.72 -14.13
C ILE A 107 -4.37 -0.49 -12.62
N GLY A 108 -3.40 -0.86 -11.79
CA GLY A 108 -3.48 -0.75 -10.32
C GLY A 108 -3.12 -2.04 -9.58
N PHE A 109 -3.66 -2.19 -8.37
CA PHE A 109 -3.34 -3.28 -7.45
C PHE A 109 -4.58 -3.86 -6.79
N ASN A 110 -4.59 -5.17 -6.55
CA ASN A 110 -5.49 -5.76 -5.57
C ASN A 110 -4.76 -5.82 -4.22
N LEU A 111 -5.30 -5.14 -3.21
CA LEU A 111 -4.85 -5.28 -1.84
C LEU A 111 -5.67 -6.39 -1.18
N THR A 112 -4.99 -7.46 -0.78
CA THR A 112 -5.58 -8.61 -0.09
C THR A 112 -5.06 -8.68 1.33
N LEU A 113 -5.98 -8.65 2.30
CA LEU A 113 -5.65 -8.76 3.70
C LEU A 113 -5.14 -10.18 4.05
N THR A 114 -3.97 -10.26 4.66
CA THR A 114 -3.43 -11.52 5.18
C THR A 114 -4.19 -11.98 6.42
N ASP A 115 -4.19 -13.28 6.71
CA ASP A 115 -4.83 -13.80 7.93
C ASP A 115 -4.03 -13.47 9.20
N GLU A 116 -2.70 -13.45 9.10
CA GLU A 116 -1.82 -13.10 10.21
C GLU A 116 -1.98 -11.63 10.64
N ILE A 117 -1.95 -11.44 11.95
CA ILE A 117 -2.06 -10.17 12.69
C ILE A 117 -1.15 -10.28 13.91
N LEU A 118 -0.52 -9.18 14.29
CA LEU A 118 0.15 -9.07 15.59
C LEU A 118 -0.64 -8.08 16.43
N MET A 119 -1.10 -8.49 17.60
CA MET A 119 -1.90 -7.67 18.50
C MET A 119 -1.18 -7.55 19.84
N SER A 120 -1.13 -6.34 20.40
CA SER A 120 -0.51 -6.09 21.71
C SER A 120 -1.26 -6.79 22.84
N THR A 121 -2.60 -6.72 22.78
CA THR A 121 -3.55 -7.09 23.83
C THR A 121 -4.90 -7.39 23.18
N GLN A 122 -5.65 -8.36 23.72
CA GLN A 122 -7.01 -8.60 23.24
C GLN A 122 -7.90 -7.40 23.59
N ASP A 123 -8.50 -6.81 22.57
CA ASP A 123 -9.39 -5.67 22.68
C ASP A 123 -10.54 -5.83 21.67
N ASN A 124 -11.77 -5.76 22.17
CA ASN A 124 -12.96 -6.02 21.36
C ASN A 124 -13.11 -5.02 20.22
N GLU A 125 -12.73 -3.75 20.41
CA GLU A 125 -12.87 -2.74 19.37
C GLU A 125 -11.84 -2.89 18.25
N LEU A 126 -10.60 -3.25 18.60
CA LEU A 126 -9.57 -3.59 17.64
C LEU A 126 -9.92 -4.86 16.86
N GLU A 127 -10.48 -5.86 17.54
CA GLU A 127 -10.99 -7.09 16.92
C GLU A 127 -12.17 -6.82 15.96
N ASP A 128 -13.10 -5.95 16.34
CA ASP A 128 -14.23 -5.57 15.50
C ASP A 128 -13.77 -4.77 14.26
N TYR A 129 -12.78 -3.89 14.42
CA TYR A 129 -12.15 -3.23 13.28
C TYR A 129 -11.51 -4.25 12.34
N ARG A 130 -10.71 -5.18 12.86
CA ARG A 130 -10.10 -6.27 12.09
C ARG A 130 -11.15 -7.13 11.37
N ARG A 131 -12.27 -7.46 12.03
CA ARG A 131 -13.37 -8.24 11.43
C ARG A 131 -13.99 -7.51 10.24
N ARG A 132 -14.17 -6.20 10.32
CA ARG A 132 -14.65 -5.37 9.19
C ARG A 132 -13.64 -5.34 8.04
N CYS A 133 -12.34 -5.26 8.33
CA CYS A 133 -11.30 -5.38 7.30
C CYS A 133 -11.39 -6.75 6.59
N LEU A 134 -11.64 -7.84 7.32
CA LEU A 134 -11.79 -9.19 6.77
C LEU A 134 -13.08 -9.36 5.95
N GLN A 135 -14.18 -8.67 6.27
CA GLN A 135 -15.39 -8.67 5.44
C GLN A 135 -15.12 -8.11 4.03
N ASN A 136 -14.20 -7.14 3.94
CA ASN A 136 -13.73 -6.56 2.68
C ASN A 136 -12.28 -6.95 2.40
N ARG A 137 -11.98 -8.25 2.50
CA ARG A 137 -10.62 -8.81 2.46
C ARG A 137 -9.82 -8.43 1.23
N CYS A 138 -10.47 -8.24 0.09
CA CYS A 138 -9.82 -7.89 -1.18
C CYS A 138 -10.46 -6.63 -1.75
N ARG A 139 -9.64 -5.62 -2.04
CA ARG A 139 -10.08 -4.36 -2.63
C ARG A 139 -9.14 -3.95 -3.77
N PHE A 140 -9.72 -3.56 -4.89
CA PHE A 140 -8.98 -3.03 -6.03
C PHE A 140 -8.65 -1.54 -5.83
N VAL A 141 -7.42 -1.18 -6.17
CA VAL A 141 -6.86 0.17 -6.06
C VAL A 141 -6.21 0.52 -7.39
N GLY A 142 -7.00 1.13 -8.29
CA GLY A 142 -6.52 1.70 -9.55
C GLY A 142 -5.83 3.05 -9.35
N LEU A 143 -5.19 3.59 -10.39
CA LEU A 143 -4.50 4.89 -10.33
C LEU A 143 -5.45 6.08 -10.05
N GLU A 144 -6.69 5.96 -10.51
CA GLU A 144 -7.75 6.98 -10.38
C GLU A 144 -8.92 6.52 -9.50
N THR A 145 -8.83 5.30 -8.93
CA THR A 145 -9.88 4.81 -8.03
C THR A 145 -10.00 5.74 -6.83
N ASN A 146 -11.21 6.18 -6.52
CA ASN A 146 -11.44 6.93 -5.29
C ASN A 146 -11.34 5.96 -4.09
N VAL A 147 -10.24 6.02 -3.36
CA VAL A 147 -10.00 5.22 -2.15
C VAL A 147 -10.51 5.89 -0.87
N GLY A 148 -11.11 7.09 -0.97
CA GLY A 148 -11.69 7.82 0.15
C GLY A 148 -10.72 7.97 1.33
N ASN A 149 -11.17 7.60 2.52
CA ASN A 149 -10.37 7.62 3.75
C ASN A 149 -9.69 6.29 4.10
N TRP A 150 -9.69 5.32 3.17
CA TRP A 150 -8.96 4.08 3.36
C TRP A 150 -7.46 4.31 3.16
N LEU A 151 -6.75 4.53 4.27
CA LEU A 151 -5.34 4.90 4.28
C LEU A 151 -4.46 3.86 3.56
N ALA A 152 -4.71 2.56 3.73
CA ALA A 152 -3.92 1.54 3.04
C ALA A 152 -4.07 1.63 1.51
N GLY A 153 -5.29 1.88 1.02
CA GLY A 153 -5.53 2.14 -0.40
C GLY A 153 -4.80 3.40 -0.89
N ARG A 154 -4.84 4.49 -0.10
CA ARG A 154 -4.13 5.72 -0.42
C ARG A 154 -2.63 5.51 -0.51
N ALA A 155 -2.04 4.82 0.48
CA ALA A 155 -0.62 4.50 0.53
C ALA A 155 -0.17 3.62 -0.65
N ALA A 156 -1.03 2.70 -1.12
CA ALA A 156 -0.76 1.93 -2.33
C ALA A 156 -0.75 2.77 -3.60
N GLN A 157 -1.67 3.74 -3.74
CA GLN A 157 -1.69 4.65 -4.90
C GLN A 157 -0.53 5.64 -4.90
N THR A 158 -0.27 6.26 -3.76
CA THR A 158 0.76 7.31 -3.64
C THR A 158 2.15 6.74 -3.54
N LYS A 159 2.27 5.48 -3.08
CA LYS A 159 3.55 4.87 -2.70
C LYS A 159 4.24 5.66 -1.60
N ILE A 160 3.45 6.28 -0.71
CA ILE A 160 3.89 7.12 0.41
C ILE A 160 3.19 6.66 1.70
N ALA A 161 3.90 6.66 2.82
CA ALA A 161 3.32 6.37 4.14
C ALA A 161 2.40 7.50 4.62
N ASP A 162 1.32 7.17 5.32
CA ASP A 162 0.29 8.12 5.76
C ASP A 162 -0.22 7.75 7.16
N HIS A 163 -0.90 8.66 7.84
CA HIS A 163 -1.34 8.42 9.23
C HIS A 163 -2.61 9.19 9.62
N ARG A 164 -3.19 8.79 10.74
CA ARG A 164 -4.33 9.42 11.41
C ARG A 164 -3.99 9.70 12.87
N THR A 165 -3.65 10.95 13.16
CA THR A 165 -3.33 11.48 14.50
C THR A 165 -4.55 12.12 15.16
N ILE A 166 -4.37 12.62 16.40
CA ILE A 166 -5.40 13.39 17.12
C ILE A 166 -5.86 14.65 16.37
N HIS A 167 -5.02 15.17 15.46
CA HIS A 167 -5.32 16.37 14.67
C HIS A 167 -6.14 16.05 13.41
N HIS A 168 -6.47 14.78 13.18
CA HIS A 168 -7.37 14.39 12.09
C HIS A 168 -8.79 14.84 12.41
N VAL A 169 -9.25 15.90 11.74
CA VAL A 169 -10.64 16.36 11.82
C VAL A 169 -11.55 15.38 11.05
N PRO A 170 -12.48 14.67 11.71
CA PRO A 170 -13.46 13.83 11.03
C PRO A 170 -14.39 14.73 10.20
N ASN A 171 -14.53 14.47 8.90
CA ASN A 171 -15.44 15.21 8.04
C ASN A 171 -16.84 14.57 8.12
N GLN A 172 -17.91 15.36 8.19
CA GLN A 172 -19.28 14.81 8.38
C GLN A 172 -19.79 14.00 7.17
N GLU A 173 -19.16 14.12 5.99
CA GLU A 173 -19.44 13.30 4.80
C GLU A 173 -18.65 11.98 4.78
N ASP A 174 -17.85 11.69 5.81
CA ASP A 174 -16.97 10.53 5.88
C ASP A 174 -17.74 9.24 6.14
N GLN A 175 -18.21 8.57 5.09
CA GLN A 175 -18.74 7.20 5.19
C GLN A 175 -17.71 6.20 5.78
N HIS A 176 -16.41 6.50 5.74
CA HIS A 176 -15.35 5.69 6.36
C HIS A 176 -14.90 6.16 7.76
N SER A 177 -15.41 7.28 8.28
CA SER A 177 -15.24 7.62 9.70
C SER A 177 -15.97 6.61 10.60
N ALA A 178 -17.08 6.04 10.12
CA ALA A 178 -17.83 5.00 10.80
C ALA A 178 -17.04 3.68 10.97
N ASP A 179 -16.13 3.37 10.05
CA ASP A 179 -15.40 2.10 10.04
C ASP A 179 -14.19 2.09 10.99
N ILE A 180 -13.46 3.19 11.11
CA ILE A 180 -12.28 3.28 11.98
C ILE A 180 -12.68 3.80 13.37
N GLY A 181 -13.74 4.61 13.47
CA GLY A 181 -14.13 5.27 14.72
C GLY A 181 -13.02 6.22 15.21
N GLY A 182 -12.88 6.34 16.53
CA GLY A 182 -11.85 7.15 17.19
C GLY A 182 -10.44 6.54 17.20
N LYS A 183 -10.16 5.53 16.36
CA LYS A 183 -8.86 4.82 16.36
C LYS A 183 -7.78 5.61 15.65
N GLY A 184 -6.56 5.37 16.11
CA GLY A 184 -5.36 5.85 15.47
C GLY A 184 -4.87 4.91 14.38
N GLN A 185 -4.19 5.46 13.36
CA GLN A 185 -3.65 4.65 12.27
C GLN A 185 -2.32 5.18 11.74
N LEU A 186 -1.43 4.26 11.35
CA LEU A 186 -0.25 4.50 10.54
C LEU A 186 -0.19 3.44 9.43
N VAL A 187 0.01 3.86 8.19
CA VAL A 187 0.17 2.95 7.05
C VAL A 187 1.51 3.17 6.35
N LEU A 188 2.17 2.06 5.99
CA LEU A 188 3.48 2.08 5.36
C LEU A 188 3.48 1.19 4.12
N PRO A 189 3.76 1.73 2.93
CA PRO A 189 3.98 0.91 1.75
C PRO A 189 5.34 0.21 1.84
N VAL A 190 5.34 -1.11 1.65
CA VAL A 190 6.52 -1.95 1.71
C VAL A 190 6.99 -2.25 0.29
N PHE A 191 8.26 -2.01 0.04
CA PHE A 191 8.93 -2.25 -1.23
C PHE A 191 10.08 -3.23 -1.07
N TYR A 192 10.42 -3.85 -2.18
CA TYR A 192 11.67 -4.56 -2.35
C TYR A 192 12.38 -4.06 -3.62
N ASP A 193 13.69 -4.18 -3.62
CA ASP A 193 14.55 -3.73 -4.70
C ASP A 193 14.86 -4.89 -5.66
N LEU A 194 14.66 -4.68 -6.97
CA LEU A 194 15.07 -5.61 -8.03
C LEU A 194 16.12 -5.01 -8.97
N GLY A 195 16.76 -3.90 -8.61
CA GLY A 195 17.72 -3.20 -9.46
C GLY A 195 17.10 -2.37 -10.60
N ALA A 196 15.89 -2.71 -11.07
CA ALA A 196 15.11 -1.93 -12.04
C ALA A 196 14.12 -0.94 -11.39
N GLY A 197 14.14 -0.81 -10.06
CA GLY A 197 13.23 0.03 -9.28
C GLY A 197 12.56 -0.72 -8.14
N ASN A 198 11.94 0.04 -7.24
CA ASN A 198 11.22 -0.48 -6.08
C ASN A 198 9.86 -1.05 -6.51
N LYS A 199 9.64 -2.35 -6.28
CA LYS A 199 8.32 -2.99 -6.48
C LYS A 199 7.56 -3.02 -5.16
N LEU A 200 6.28 -2.62 -5.20
CA LEU A 200 5.38 -2.66 -4.05
C LEU A 200 5.05 -4.13 -3.70
N VAL A 201 5.28 -4.52 -2.45
CA VAL A 201 4.92 -5.81 -1.86
C VAL A 201 3.52 -5.76 -1.25
N GLY A 202 3.17 -4.62 -0.64
CA GLY A 202 1.93 -4.43 0.08
C GLY A 202 2.04 -3.29 1.07
N ILE A 203 1.06 -3.17 1.96
CA ILE A 203 0.93 -2.10 2.93
C ILE A 203 0.87 -2.69 4.33
N ILE A 204 1.77 -2.26 5.22
CA ILE A 204 1.64 -2.50 6.66
C ILE A 204 0.69 -1.45 7.22
N GLU A 205 -0.28 -1.87 8.02
CA GLU A 205 -1.19 -1.00 8.73
C GLU A 205 -1.07 -1.25 10.23
N TYR A 206 -0.65 -0.22 10.96
CA TYR A 206 -0.64 -0.16 12.40
C TYR A 206 -1.88 0.59 12.87
N VAL A 207 -2.69 -0.04 13.72
CA VAL A 207 -3.90 0.55 14.29
C VAL A 207 -3.79 0.59 15.80
N THR A 208 -4.06 1.74 16.39
CA THR A 208 -4.09 1.95 17.84
C THR A 208 -5.50 2.23 18.31
N LEU A 209 -5.80 1.89 19.56
CA LEU A 209 -7.12 2.12 20.14
C LEU A 209 -7.50 3.61 20.14
N GLU A 210 -6.54 4.47 20.49
CA GLU A 210 -6.66 5.92 20.45
C GLU A 210 -5.64 6.53 19.47
N PRO A 211 -5.92 7.68 18.86
CA PRO A 211 -4.98 8.33 17.96
C PRO A 211 -3.84 8.96 18.76
N LYS A 212 -2.60 8.81 18.26
CA LYS A 212 -1.43 9.50 18.81
C LYS A 212 -1.33 10.95 18.32
N GLU A 213 -0.54 11.74 19.04
CA GLU A 213 -0.06 13.04 18.55
C GLU A 213 0.81 12.87 17.29
N SER A 214 1.68 11.87 17.30
CA SER A 214 2.60 11.57 16.20
C SER A 214 2.87 10.07 16.10
N TYR A 215 3.14 9.60 14.88
CA TYR A 215 3.53 8.22 14.58
C TYR A 215 4.95 8.14 14.00
N VAL A 216 5.74 9.21 14.14
CA VAL A 216 7.10 9.25 13.57
C VAL A 216 7.98 8.16 14.18
N GLU A 217 7.92 7.98 15.50
CA GLU A 217 8.70 6.93 16.20
C GLU A 217 8.28 5.53 15.78
N ASP A 218 6.96 5.27 15.64
CA ASP A 218 6.44 3.98 15.16
C ASP A 218 6.88 3.71 13.72
N PHE A 219 6.84 4.74 12.87
CA PHE A 219 7.31 4.65 11.50
C PHE A 219 8.79 4.30 11.45
N GLU A 220 9.63 4.99 12.23
CA GLU A 220 11.07 4.73 12.28
C GLU A 220 11.36 3.31 12.78
N GLN A 221 10.62 2.84 13.78
CA GLN A 221 10.74 1.45 14.27
C GLN A 221 10.41 0.45 13.16
N ILE A 222 9.25 0.56 12.51
CA ILE A 222 8.86 -0.36 11.43
C ILE A 222 9.84 -0.25 10.25
N HIS A 223 10.24 0.96 9.88
CA HIS A 223 11.18 1.21 8.78
C HIS A 223 12.54 0.54 9.02
N ASN A 224 13.09 0.66 10.23
CA ASN A 224 14.35 0.02 10.58
C ASN A 224 14.23 -1.52 10.60
N LEU A 225 13.12 -2.05 11.13
CA LEU A 225 12.87 -3.50 11.12
C LEU A 225 12.69 -4.06 9.70
N LEU A 226 12.10 -3.30 8.79
CA LEU A 226 12.00 -3.68 7.37
C LEU A 226 13.37 -3.70 6.70
N LYS A 227 14.22 -2.72 7.02
CA LYS A 227 15.58 -2.61 6.46
C LYS A 227 16.43 -3.82 6.81
N ASP A 228 16.33 -4.33 8.03
CA ASP A 228 17.00 -5.57 8.47
C ASP A 228 16.57 -6.80 7.65
N GLU A 229 15.34 -6.79 7.12
CA GLU A 229 14.78 -7.85 6.27
C GLU A 229 15.02 -7.61 4.77
N GLY A 230 15.83 -6.60 4.40
CA GLY A 230 16.09 -6.23 3.01
C GLY A 230 14.91 -5.57 2.29
N LEU A 231 13.90 -5.13 3.05
CA LEU A 231 12.73 -4.40 2.57
C LEU A 231 12.91 -2.90 2.83
N LYS A 232 12.12 -2.09 2.14
CA LYS A 232 12.15 -0.62 2.26
C LYS A 232 10.74 -0.09 2.42
N SER A 233 10.59 1.02 3.10
CA SER A 233 9.36 1.81 3.07
C SER A 233 9.70 3.24 2.66
N SER A 234 8.79 3.90 1.96
CA SER A 234 8.92 5.33 1.65
C SER A 234 8.71 6.16 2.92
N TYR A 235 9.43 7.27 3.05
CA TYR A 235 9.20 8.24 4.14
C TYR A 235 7.74 8.66 4.24
N MET A 236 7.26 8.92 5.47
CA MET A 236 6.01 9.65 5.68
C MET A 236 6.16 11.04 5.08
N GLY A 237 5.26 11.40 4.18
CA GLY A 237 5.33 12.68 3.49
C GLY A 237 4.05 13.03 2.74
N LYS A 238 4.00 14.24 2.21
CA LYS A 238 2.92 14.69 1.32
C LYS A 238 3.47 14.98 -0.06
N MET A 239 2.71 14.58 -1.07
CA MET A 239 2.99 15.00 -2.44
C MET A 239 2.60 16.47 -2.57
N ILE A 240 3.56 17.32 -2.89
CA ILE A 240 3.35 18.73 -3.17
C ILE A 240 3.12 18.88 -4.67
N ARG A 241 2.05 19.58 -5.04
CA ARG A 241 1.83 20.13 -6.39
C ARG A 241 2.09 21.63 -6.31
N LEU A 242 3.28 22.03 -6.75
CA LEU A 242 3.72 23.41 -6.69
C LEU A 242 3.55 24.06 -8.06
N VAL A 243 2.91 25.24 -8.10
CA VAL A 243 2.72 26.05 -9.30
C VAL A 243 3.54 27.33 -9.21
N TYR A 244 4.29 27.65 -10.26
CA TYR A 244 5.03 28.90 -10.41
C TYR A 244 5.09 29.27 -11.90
N ASP A 245 4.70 30.50 -12.26
CA ASP A 245 4.70 31.00 -13.65
C ASP A 245 4.07 30.02 -14.66
N ASP A 246 2.86 29.55 -14.34
CA ASP A 246 2.10 28.52 -15.09
C ASP A 246 2.77 27.12 -15.20
N GLU A 247 3.98 26.94 -14.69
CA GLU A 247 4.63 25.63 -14.57
C GLU A 247 4.17 24.90 -13.31
N MET A 248 3.77 23.63 -13.47
CA MET A 248 3.42 22.74 -12.36
C MET A 248 4.48 21.66 -12.18
N ILE A 249 5.06 21.61 -10.98
CA ILE A 249 5.96 20.54 -10.58
C ILE A 249 5.39 19.73 -9.42
N LYS A 250 5.86 18.48 -9.30
CA LYS A 250 5.46 17.58 -8.22
C LYS A 250 6.67 17.03 -7.50
N PHE A 251 6.62 17.01 -6.18
CA PHE A 251 7.64 16.36 -5.36
C PHE A 251 7.07 15.91 -4.02
N THR A 252 7.70 14.93 -3.41
CA THR A 252 7.32 14.49 -2.06
C THR A 252 8.11 15.27 -1.04
N LEU A 253 7.40 15.81 -0.05
CA LEU A 253 8.00 16.48 1.11
C LEU A 253 7.73 15.62 2.36
N PRO A 254 8.76 15.22 3.12
CA PRO A 254 8.57 14.46 4.35
C PRO A 254 7.69 15.21 5.37
N LEU A 255 6.93 14.49 6.21
CA LEU A 255 6.13 15.12 7.28
C LEU A 255 7.00 15.77 8.37
N SER A 256 8.25 15.33 8.51
CA SER A 256 9.25 15.95 9.38
C SER A 256 9.98 17.13 8.73
N ALA A 257 9.63 17.48 7.49
CA ALA A 257 10.28 18.57 6.78
C ALA A 257 10.00 19.91 7.46
N LYS A 258 11.04 20.74 7.53
CA LYS A 258 10.96 22.13 7.95
C LYS A 258 10.65 23.03 6.75
N CYS A 259 10.25 24.26 7.02
CA CYS A 259 10.04 25.28 6.00
C CYS A 259 11.31 25.45 5.13
N THR A 260 12.50 25.35 5.72
CA THR A 260 13.78 25.38 5.00
C THR A 260 13.94 24.22 4.00
N ASP A 261 13.38 23.04 4.29
CA ASP A 261 13.39 21.90 3.38
C ASP A 261 12.46 22.12 2.19
N LEU A 262 11.28 22.70 2.43
CA LEU A 262 10.36 23.13 1.37
C LEU A 262 11.03 24.14 0.44
N HIS A 263 11.60 25.22 0.99
CA HIS A 263 12.30 26.24 0.20
C HIS A 263 13.48 25.66 -0.61
N ARG A 264 14.21 24.69 -0.05
CA ARG A 264 15.27 24.00 -0.76
C ARG A 264 14.74 23.18 -1.93
N GLU A 265 13.64 22.43 -1.75
CA GLU A 265 13.04 21.66 -2.85
C GLU A 265 12.44 22.57 -3.93
N VAL A 266 11.91 23.73 -3.58
CA VAL A 266 11.42 24.77 -4.50
C VAL A 266 12.59 25.30 -5.36
N THR A 267 13.63 25.84 -4.72
CA THR A 267 14.79 26.46 -5.40
C THR A 267 15.66 25.47 -6.17
N LYS A 268 15.64 24.19 -5.80
CA LYS A 268 16.29 23.12 -6.56
C LYS A 268 15.65 22.91 -7.93
N ARG A 269 14.34 23.14 -8.05
CA ARG A 269 13.57 22.93 -9.28
C ARG A 269 13.42 24.22 -10.09
N PHE A 270 13.12 25.33 -9.42
CA PHE A 270 13.09 26.67 -9.99
C PHE A 270 14.37 27.42 -9.63
N ARG A 271 15.40 27.28 -10.48
CA ARG A 271 16.76 27.77 -10.18
C ARG A 271 16.81 29.30 -10.11
N GLU A 272 15.96 29.97 -10.87
CA GLU A 272 15.76 31.41 -10.91
C GLU A 272 15.33 31.98 -9.56
N LEU A 273 14.66 31.19 -8.71
CA LEU A 273 14.25 31.60 -7.37
C LEU A 273 15.38 31.59 -6.35
N LYS A 274 16.54 30.99 -6.65
CA LYS A 274 17.66 30.85 -5.71
C LYS A 274 18.19 32.18 -5.18
N HIS A 275 18.04 33.25 -5.96
CA HIS A 275 18.51 34.60 -5.64
C HIS A 275 17.36 35.61 -5.49
N GLN A 276 16.12 35.15 -5.51
CA GLN A 276 14.94 36.00 -5.40
C GLN A 276 14.25 35.79 -4.06
N LYS A 277 13.61 36.85 -3.57
CA LYS A 277 12.73 36.75 -2.41
C LYS A 277 11.38 36.24 -2.90
N PHE A 278 10.93 35.11 -2.38
CA PHE A 278 9.65 34.53 -2.73
C PHE A 278 8.97 33.99 -1.47
N ARG A 279 7.65 33.83 -1.55
CA ARG A 279 6.85 33.14 -0.54
C ARG A 279 6.11 31.97 -1.17
N VAL A 280 5.86 30.95 -0.37
CA VAL A 280 5.02 29.82 -0.75
C VAL A 280 3.68 29.98 -0.07
N GLU A 281 2.61 29.83 -0.82
CA GLU A 281 1.23 29.81 -0.31
C GLU A 281 0.59 28.44 -0.59
N TYR A 282 -0.38 28.05 0.20
CA TYR A 282 -1.22 26.87 -0.04
C TYR A 282 -2.70 27.25 0.02
N ASP A 283 -3.54 26.47 -0.67
CA ASP A 283 -4.99 26.59 -0.53
C ASP A 283 -5.42 25.81 0.72
N ASP A 284 -6.00 26.52 1.69
CA ASP A 284 -6.50 25.95 2.94
C ASP A 284 -7.79 25.17 2.74
N THR A 285 -8.41 24.77 3.86
CA THR A 285 -9.62 23.96 3.79
C THR A 285 -10.85 24.65 3.22
N GLU A 286 -10.89 25.98 3.29
CA GLU A 286 -11.98 26.86 2.85
C GLU A 286 -11.70 27.45 1.46
N GLY A 287 -10.53 27.16 0.88
CA GLY A 287 -10.08 27.69 -0.40
C GLY A 287 -9.39 29.05 -0.29
N ASN A 288 -9.05 29.51 0.91
CA ASN A 288 -8.23 30.70 1.11
C ASN A 288 -6.77 30.36 0.83
N ARG A 289 -6.03 31.32 0.28
CA ARG A 289 -4.58 31.20 0.13
C ARG A 289 -3.88 31.69 1.38
N LEU A 290 -3.15 30.79 2.04
CA LEU A 290 -2.41 31.09 3.25
C LEU A 290 -0.90 30.96 3.01
N PRO A 291 -0.09 31.91 3.52
CA PRO A 291 1.36 31.83 3.40
C PRO A 291 1.95 30.78 4.35
N ILE A 292 2.96 30.06 3.88
CA ILE A 292 3.80 29.18 4.70
C ILE A 292 5.05 29.97 5.08
N SER A 293 5.06 30.59 6.26
CA SER A 293 6.16 31.45 6.71
C SER A 293 7.01 30.80 7.80
N SER A 294 6.53 29.71 8.39
CA SER A 294 7.17 29.02 9.51
C SER A 294 7.04 27.49 9.41
N ASP A 295 7.80 26.78 10.24
CA ASP A 295 7.68 25.33 10.40
C ASP A 295 6.28 24.94 10.93
N GLU A 296 5.67 25.81 11.74
CA GLU A 296 4.32 25.59 12.28
C GLU A 296 3.26 25.71 11.18
N ASP A 297 3.34 26.71 10.30
CA ASP A 297 2.41 26.85 9.17
C ASP A 297 2.49 25.63 8.24
N LEU A 298 3.71 25.12 7.99
CA LEU A 298 3.92 23.93 7.18
C LEU A 298 3.30 22.68 7.84
N ARG A 299 3.46 22.55 9.16
CA ARG A 299 2.89 21.45 9.94
C ARG A 299 1.36 21.49 9.90
N VAL A 300 0.75 22.66 10.09
CA VAL A 300 -0.70 22.87 9.97
C VAL A 300 -1.18 22.49 8.56
N CYS A 301 -0.54 23.01 7.52
CA CYS A 301 -0.83 22.71 6.13
C CYS A 301 -0.80 21.19 5.83
N MET A 302 0.23 20.48 6.31
CA MET A 302 0.34 19.04 6.15
C MET A 302 -0.73 18.28 6.94
N ALA A 303 -1.04 18.72 8.16
CA ALA A 303 -2.08 18.12 8.99
C ALA A 303 -3.48 18.28 8.38
N GLU A 304 -3.81 19.47 7.85
CA GLU A 304 -5.06 19.73 7.12
C GLU A 304 -5.17 18.88 5.85
N SER A 305 -4.08 18.72 5.12
CA SER A 305 -4.06 17.83 3.97
C SER A 305 -4.28 16.36 4.36
N SER A 306 -3.64 15.92 5.45
CA SER A 306 -3.85 14.59 6.02
C SER A 306 -5.28 14.38 6.49
N SER A 307 -5.91 15.38 7.12
CA SER A 307 -7.28 15.27 7.61
C SER A 307 -8.28 15.04 6.47
N LYS A 308 -8.12 15.77 5.35
CA LYS A 308 -8.94 15.58 4.15
C LYS A 308 -8.66 14.29 3.37
N GLY A 309 -7.63 13.54 3.75
CA GLY A 309 -7.11 12.46 2.91
C GLY A 309 -6.62 12.97 1.55
N ALA A 310 -6.26 14.24 1.44
CA ALA A 310 -5.84 14.79 0.17
C ALA A 310 -4.56 14.07 -0.30
N ARG A 311 -4.59 13.59 -1.55
CA ARG A 311 -3.45 12.87 -2.13
C ARG A 311 -2.23 13.78 -2.32
N PHE A 312 -2.47 15.08 -2.44
CA PHE A 312 -1.46 16.10 -2.61
C PHE A 312 -1.88 17.42 -1.96
N ILE A 313 -0.90 18.24 -1.61
CA ILE A 313 -1.09 19.64 -1.23
C ILE A 313 -0.87 20.50 -2.46
N ARG A 314 -1.79 21.41 -2.75
CA ARG A 314 -1.59 22.43 -3.78
C ARG A 314 -0.90 23.62 -3.14
N MET A 315 0.22 24.02 -3.73
CA MET A 315 0.99 25.18 -3.33
C MET A 315 1.26 26.06 -4.53
N CYS A 316 1.40 27.36 -4.33
CA CYS A 316 1.88 28.29 -5.34
C CYS A 316 3.07 29.11 -4.81
N VAL A 317 3.98 29.47 -5.72
CA VAL A 317 5.08 30.39 -5.41
C VAL A 317 4.73 31.77 -5.93
N LEU A 318 4.93 32.78 -5.09
CA LEU A 318 4.79 34.18 -5.46
C LEU A 318 6.11 34.92 -5.19
N LEU A 319 6.56 35.70 -6.16
CA LEU A 319 7.67 36.62 -5.96
C LEU A 319 7.25 37.68 -4.95
N SER A 320 8.10 37.91 -3.96
CA SER A 320 7.92 39.04 -3.05
C SER A 320 8.45 40.29 -3.74
N ALA A 321 7.58 41.28 -3.89
CA ALA A 321 7.95 42.59 -4.42
C ALA A 321 9.03 43.28 -3.56
#